data_AF-A9UTJ3-F1
#
_entry.id   AF-A9UTJ3-F1
#
_cell.length_a   1.000
_cell.length_b   1.000
_cell.length_c   1.000
_cell.angle_alpha   90.00
_cell.angle_beta   90.00
_cell.angle_gamma   90.00
#
_symmetry.space_group_name_H-M   'P 1'
#
loop_
_entity.id
_entity.type
_entity.pdbx_description
1 polymer ?
#
loop_
_entity_poly.entity_id
_entity_poly.type
_entity_poly.pdbx_seq_one_letter_code
_entity_poly.pdbx_strand_id
1 'polypeptide(L)'
;ATGARCIDGSPPFYALRRASAEINRTKWYFHIEGGGWCVSAEDCAARGLTRLGSSDRQYGTKARYCGSLAVPDSTINPLSHDWNFAYFHYCDGGSWTGDNISTTVQDGRSQYFRGFRNLNAILGDLLEFEGLNMATEVIIGGDSAGGLATWIHTDHIRRQLPPTTKVVGLPDSGFFLDYGHYHDDLAWVYHQMNATAGLHQDCVAHYAPLDQTYMCIFAPYTAPFCQTPMFALQGRFDSYQTSAILGSDDPARVNPYGLMLQSQL
;
A
#
# COMPACT_ATOMS: atom_id res chain seq x y z
N ALA A 1 2.34 -0.70 18.90
CA ALA A 1 3.41 -1.43 18.18
C ALA A 1 4.78 -0.85 18.51
N THR A 2 5.71 -1.66 19.01
CA THR A 2 7.08 -1.20 19.30
C THR A 2 7.87 -1.01 18.01
N GLY A 3 8.34 0.21 17.76
CA GLY A 3 9.32 0.50 16.71
C GLY A 3 8.78 1.10 15.40
N ALA A 4 7.49 1.44 15.30
CA ALA A 4 6.94 2.11 14.13
C ALA A 4 7.63 3.47 13.86
N ARG A 5 8.15 3.64 12.65
CA ARG A 5 8.98 4.77 12.20
C ARG A 5 8.85 4.91 10.67
N CYS A 6 8.65 6.12 10.19
CA CYS A 6 8.92 6.50 8.79
C CYS A 6 10.43 6.37 8.49
N ILE A 7 10.83 6.49 7.22
CA ILE A 7 12.24 6.36 6.80
C ILE A 7 13.16 7.25 7.65
N ASP A 8 12.77 8.49 7.92
CA ASP A 8 13.61 9.44 8.68
C ASP A 8 13.56 9.28 10.21
N GLY A 9 12.73 8.37 10.73
CA GLY A 9 12.56 8.13 12.16
C GLY A 9 11.41 8.90 12.84
N SER A 10 10.67 9.72 12.10
CA SER A 10 9.41 10.29 12.57
C SER A 10 8.31 9.21 12.72
N PRO A 11 7.28 9.39 13.55
CA PRO A 11 6.22 8.39 13.71
C PRO A 11 5.31 8.32 12.46
N PRO A 12 4.80 7.14 12.05
CA PRO A 12 3.77 7.10 11.03
C PRO A 12 2.47 7.72 11.57
N PHE A 13 1.61 8.19 10.66
CA PHE A 13 0.29 8.70 11.03
C PHE A 13 -0.79 8.28 10.05
N TYR A 14 -2.03 8.43 10.49
CA TYR A 14 -3.21 8.41 9.63
C TYR A 14 -4.04 9.67 9.87
N ALA A 15 -4.79 10.11 8.86
CA ALA A 15 -5.78 11.16 9.00
C ALA A 15 -7.18 10.53 9.03
N LEU A 16 -8.01 10.95 9.98
CA LEU A 16 -9.35 10.39 10.16
C LEU A 16 -10.43 11.44 9.91
N ARG A 17 -11.40 11.07 9.10
CA ARG A 17 -12.71 11.73 9.00
C ARG A 17 -13.76 10.76 9.48
N ARG A 18 -14.47 11.10 10.55
CA ARG A 18 -15.55 10.25 11.09
C ARG A 18 -16.77 10.26 10.18
N ALA A 19 -17.54 9.18 10.23
CA ALA A 19 -18.82 9.07 9.55
C ALA A 19 -19.71 10.27 9.89
N SER A 20 -20.34 10.87 8.88
CA SER A 20 -21.26 11.99 9.07
C SER A 20 -22.69 11.54 9.36
N ALA A 21 -23.03 10.29 9.05
CA ALA A 21 -24.33 9.68 9.33
C ALA A 21 -24.21 8.57 10.39
N GLU A 22 -25.03 8.65 11.44
CA GLU A 22 -25.03 7.69 12.55
C GLU A 22 -25.25 6.24 12.08
N ILE A 23 -26.09 6.04 11.05
CA ILE A 23 -26.36 4.72 10.47
C ILE A 23 -25.12 4.07 9.83
N ASN A 24 -24.12 4.89 9.45
CA ASN A 24 -22.89 4.46 8.80
C ASN A 24 -21.66 4.55 9.72
N ARG A 25 -21.85 4.78 11.03
CA ARG A 25 -20.75 4.94 12.01
C ARG A 25 -19.84 3.72 12.16
N THR A 26 -20.27 2.54 11.73
CA THR A 26 -19.49 1.30 11.74
C THR A 26 -18.94 0.93 10.37
N LYS A 27 -19.12 1.78 9.35
CA LYS A 27 -18.59 1.55 7.99
C LYS A 27 -17.33 2.37 7.78
N TRP A 28 -16.37 1.79 7.06
CA TRP A 28 -15.02 2.34 6.93
C TRP A 28 -14.51 2.26 5.50
N TYR A 29 -13.81 3.31 5.08
CA TYR A 29 -12.95 3.30 3.90
C TYR A 29 -11.53 3.67 4.32
N PHE A 30 -10.58 2.77 4.05
CA PHE A 30 -9.15 3.04 4.19
C PHE A 30 -8.59 3.41 2.83
N HIS A 31 -7.77 4.46 2.78
CA HIS A 31 -6.99 4.79 1.61
C HIS A 31 -5.51 4.81 1.95
N ILE A 32 -4.79 3.84 1.39
CA ILE A 32 -3.33 3.73 1.49
C ILE A 32 -2.73 4.58 0.38
N GLU A 33 -2.02 5.64 0.76
CA GLU A 33 -1.41 6.55 -0.21
C GLU A 33 -0.35 5.85 -1.07
N GLY A 34 -0.31 6.20 -2.36
CA GLY A 34 0.78 5.88 -3.27
C GLY A 34 1.99 6.82 -3.21
N GLY A 35 2.91 6.65 -4.17
CA GLY A 35 4.09 7.51 -4.29
C GLY A 35 5.39 6.79 -4.66
N GLY A 36 5.31 5.69 -5.41
CA GLY A 36 6.48 4.90 -5.83
C GLY A 36 7.27 4.29 -4.67
N TRP A 37 8.50 3.90 -4.93
CA TRP A 37 9.39 3.26 -3.96
C TRP A 37 10.68 4.05 -3.81
N CYS A 38 11.51 3.70 -2.85
CA CYS A 38 12.94 4.01 -2.94
C CYS A 38 13.71 2.71 -3.14
N VAL A 39 14.65 2.71 -4.09
CA VAL A 39 15.22 1.48 -4.66
C VAL A 39 16.74 1.38 -4.49
N SER A 40 17.30 2.26 -3.66
CA SER A 40 18.68 2.18 -3.17
C SER A 40 18.79 2.87 -1.81
N ALA A 41 19.90 2.65 -1.09
CA ALA A 41 20.13 3.30 0.20
C ALA A 41 20.26 4.82 0.04
N GLU A 42 20.88 5.29 -1.05
CA GLU A 42 21.00 6.70 -1.41
C GLU A 42 19.64 7.32 -1.74
N ASP A 43 18.83 6.62 -2.56
CA ASP A 43 17.49 7.07 -2.93
C ASP A 43 16.58 7.14 -1.70
N CYS A 44 16.61 6.11 -0.84
CA CYS A 44 15.86 6.13 0.41
C CYS A 44 16.33 7.24 1.37
N ALA A 45 17.64 7.53 1.44
CA ALA A 45 18.16 8.65 2.22
C ALA A 45 17.65 10.00 1.69
N ALA A 46 17.56 10.17 0.36
CA ALA A 46 16.99 11.35 -0.26
C ALA A 46 15.47 11.43 -0.03
N ARG A 47 14.75 10.33 -0.20
CA ARG A 47 13.30 10.21 0.04
C ARG A 47 12.94 10.55 1.48
N GLY A 48 13.77 10.16 2.45
CA GLY A 48 13.66 10.54 3.86
C GLY A 48 13.49 12.05 4.03
N LEU A 49 14.13 12.87 3.19
CA LEU A 49 14.04 14.34 3.20
C LEU A 49 12.73 14.91 2.62
N THR A 50 11.78 14.06 2.26
CA THR A 50 10.51 14.44 1.64
C THR A 50 9.32 13.98 2.49
N ARG A 51 8.11 14.44 2.13
CA ARG A 51 6.86 13.95 2.75
C ARG A 51 6.65 12.44 2.63
N LEU A 52 7.26 11.79 1.63
CA LEU A 52 7.11 10.36 1.37
C LEU A 52 8.14 9.48 2.13
N GLY A 53 8.94 10.10 2.99
CA GLY A 53 9.84 9.42 3.92
C GLY A 53 9.77 9.97 5.35
N SER A 54 8.83 10.87 5.64
CA SER A 54 8.73 11.61 6.90
C SER A 54 7.30 12.07 7.17
N SER A 55 6.88 12.06 8.44
CA SER A 55 5.67 12.75 8.91
C SER A 55 5.91 14.21 9.29
N ASP A 56 7.15 14.59 9.56
CA ASP A 56 7.52 15.93 10.04
C ASP A 56 7.66 16.93 8.88
N ARG A 57 7.76 16.42 7.65
CA ARG A 57 7.96 17.21 6.44
C ARG A 57 6.64 17.29 5.66
N GLN A 58 5.79 18.23 6.02
CA GLN A 58 4.52 18.46 5.33
C GLN A 58 4.66 19.38 4.10
N TYR A 59 3.82 19.16 3.08
CA TYR A 59 3.40 20.20 2.14
C TYR A 59 1.88 20.33 2.18
N GLY A 60 1.38 21.53 2.52
CA GLY A 60 -0.02 21.94 2.35
C GLY A 60 -1.01 21.23 3.28
N THR A 61 -2.11 21.92 3.60
CA THR A 61 -3.15 21.45 4.53
C THR A 61 -4.09 20.37 3.92
N LYS A 62 -3.73 19.76 2.79
CA LYS A 62 -4.59 18.83 2.06
C LYS A 62 -3.90 17.49 1.84
N ALA A 63 -4.47 16.43 2.41
CA ALA A 63 -4.14 15.06 2.04
C ALA A 63 -4.28 14.88 0.51
N ARG A 64 -3.34 14.15 -0.09
CA ARG A 64 -3.38 13.83 -1.52
C ARG A 64 -3.80 12.37 -1.64
N TYR A 65 -5.05 12.15 -1.98
CA TYR A 65 -5.58 10.84 -2.28
C TYR A 65 -6.14 10.83 -3.69
N CYS A 66 -6.09 9.66 -4.32
CA CYS A 66 -6.73 9.41 -5.60
C CYS A 66 -8.13 8.81 -5.42
N GLY A 67 -9.00 9.04 -6.39
CA GLY A 67 -10.32 8.44 -6.45
C GLY A 67 -11.43 9.22 -5.74
N SER A 68 -12.67 8.99 -6.18
CA SER A 68 -13.87 9.65 -5.66
C SER A 68 -14.30 9.15 -4.28
N LEU A 69 -13.95 7.92 -3.91
CA LEU A 69 -14.42 7.27 -2.66
C LEU A 69 -13.94 7.95 -1.36
N ALA A 70 -12.94 8.83 -1.44
CA ALA A 70 -12.47 9.62 -0.30
C ALA A 70 -13.24 10.94 -0.12
N VAL A 71 -13.95 11.39 -1.16
CA VAL A 71 -14.64 12.68 -1.21
C VAL A 71 -15.91 12.65 -0.35
N PRO A 72 -16.09 13.58 0.61
CA PRO A 72 -17.28 13.68 1.46
C PRO A 72 -18.44 14.39 0.76
N ASP A 73 -18.74 14.02 -0.49
CA ASP A 73 -19.82 14.60 -1.29
C ASP A 73 -20.60 13.49 -1.97
N SER A 74 -21.89 13.38 -1.66
CA SER A 74 -22.79 12.35 -2.20
C SER A 74 -22.96 12.38 -3.73
N THR A 75 -22.72 13.52 -4.38
CA THR A 75 -22.80 13.67 -5.83
C THR A 75 -21.58 13.10 -6.55
N ILE A 76 -20.42 13.09 -5.87
CA ILE A 76 -19.15 12.56 -6.37
C ILE A 76 -18.95 11.11 -5.88
N ASN A 77 -19.36 10.84 -4.64
CA ASN A 77 -19.19 9.59 -3.92
C ASN A 77 -20.53 9.12 -3.34
N PRO A 78 -21.42 8.54 -4.16
CA PRO A 78 -22.71 8.08 -3.67
C PRO A 78 -22.61 6.88 -2.71
N LEU A 79 -21.44 6.22 -2.63
CA LEU A 79 -21.25 4.99 -1.85
C LEU A 79 -20.81 5.25 -0.40
N SER A 80 -19.71 5.98 -0.21
CA SER A 80 -18.98 6.06 1.06
C SER A 80 -18.75 7.49 1.57
N HIS A 81 -19.43 8.50 1.00
CA HIS A 81 -19.22 9.90 1.38
C HIS A 81 -19.43 10.15 2.89
N ASP A 82 -20.32 9.39 3.52
CA ASP A 82 -20.72 9.51 4.92
C ASP A 82 -20.16 8.39 5.83
N TRP A 83 -19.24 7.56 5.34
CA TRP A 83 -18.53 6.54 6.13
C TRP A 83 -17.37 7.16 6.91
N ASN A 84 -16.80 6.40 7.86
CA ASN A 84 -15.48 6.74 8.38
C ASN A 84 -14.45 6.61 7.25
N PHE A 85 -13.56 7.57 7.14
CA PHE A 85 -12.49 7.59 6.17
C PHE A 85 -11.15 7.74 6.88
N ALA A 86 -10.27 6.75 6.72
CA ALA A 86 -8.92 6.77 7.25
C ALA A 86 -7.91 6.80 6.10
N TYR A 87 -7.13 7.88 6.02
CA TYR A 87 -6.04 8.04 5.07
C TYR A 87 -4.73 7.62 5.73
N PHE A 88 -4.01 6.68 5.15
CA PHE A 88 -2.76 6.14 5.67
C PHE A 88 -1.61 6.83 4.95
N HIS A 89 -0.84 7.65 5.67
CA HIS A 89 0.26 8.41 5.09
C HIS A 89 1.43 7.50 4.74
N TYR A 90 1.83 7.50 3.47
CA TYR A 90 2.88 6.61 2.98
C TYR A 90 4.27 7.21 3.17
N CYS A 91 5.00 6.68 4.15
CA CYS A 91 6.31 7.20 4.54
C CYS A 91 7.42 6.15 4.69
N ASP A 92 7.17 4.90 4.27
CA ASP A 92 8.14 3.79 4.40
C ASP A 92 8.89 3.48 3.10
N GLY A 93 8.35 3.85 1.93
CA GLY A 93 9.01 3.66 0.64
C GLY A 93 9.04 2.22 0.11
N GLY A 94 8.36 1.28 0.78
CA GLY A 94 8.37 -0.16 0.46
C GLY A 94 6.98 -0.78 0.39
N SER A 95 5.93 -0.02 0.03
CA SER A 95 4.53 -0.51 0.04
C SER A 95 4.12 -1.20 1.34
N TRP A 96 4.55 -0.66 2.49
CA TRP A 96 4.23 -1.18 3.83
C TRP A 96 4.78 -2.58 4.12
N THR A 97 5.78 -3.05 3.39
CA THR A 97 6.29 -4.43 3.52
C THR A 97 7.47 -4.58 4.49
N GLY A 98 8.28 -3.53 4.67
CA GLY A 98 9.52 -3.62 5.45
C GLY A 98 9.33 -3.93 6.93
N ASP A 99 10.16 -4.83 7.47
CA ASP A 99 10.15 -5.24 8.89
C ASP A 99 11.54 -5.19 9.55
N ASN A 100 12.43 -4.30 9.09
CA ASN A 100 13.77 -4.20 9.66
C ASN A 100 13.76 -3.81 11.14
N ILE A 101 14.44 -4.63 11.94
CA ILE A 101 14.76 -4.31 13.34
C ILE A 101 15.91 -3.31 13.38
N SER A 102 16.94 -3.55 12.57
CA SER A 102 18.13 -2.69 12.46
C SER A 102 17.83 -1.38 11.73
N THR A 103 18.73 -0.43 11.93
CA THR A 103 18.74 0.86 11.23
C THR A 103 19.83 0.82 10.17
N THR A 104 19.50 1.25 8.95
CA THR A 104 20.49 1.47 7.88
C THR A 104 21.03 2.88 8.01
N VAL A 105 22.34 3.09 7.83
CA VAL A 105 22.94 4.42 7.84
C VAL A 105 23.56 4.70 6.47
N GLN A 106 23.12 5.77 5.81
CA GLN A 106 23.67 6.25 4.54
C GLN A 106 24.01 7.73 4.69
N ASP A 107 25.23 8.12 4.35
CA ASP A 107 25.71 9.52 4.44
C ASP A 107 25.41 10.17 5.80
N GLY A 108 25.58 9.40 6.89
CA GLY A 108 25.31 9.86 8.25
C GLY A 108 23.82 9.97 8.63
N ARG A 109 22.90 9.57 7.75
CA ARG A 109 21.45 9.57 7.99
C ARG A 109 20.95 8.18 8.30
N SER A 110 20.32 8.04 9.46
CA SER A 110 19.61 6.82 9.85
C SER A 110 18.34 6.64 9.02
N GLN A 111 18.09 5.41 8.58
CA GLN A 111 16.95 5.00 7.79
C GLN A 111 16.24 3.83 8.47
N TYR A 112 14.91 3.91 8.56
CA TYR A 112 14.07 2.90 9.20
C TYR A 112 13.11 2.28 8.17
N PHE A 113 13.40 1.06 7.72
CA PHE A 113 12.55 0.32 6.79
C PHE A 113 11.52 -0.52 7.54
N ARG A 114 10.45 0.13 8.01
CA ARG A 114 9.50 -0.44 8.99
C ARG A 114 8.04 -0.34 8.56
N GLY A 115 7.78 -0.38 7.24
CA GLY A 115 6.45 -0.30 6.66
C GLY A 115 5.42 -1.22 7.33
N PHE A 116 5.75 -2.49 7.53
CA PHE A 116 4.80 -3.44 8.12
C PHE A 116 4.51 -3.13 9.59
N ARG A 117 5.50 -2.64 10.33
CA ARG A 117 5.30 -2.18 11.72
C ARG A 117 4.47 -0.91 11.77
N ASN A 118 4.62 -0.02 10.79
CA ASN A 118 3.81 1.19 10.66
C ASN A 118 2.35 0.82 10.41
N LEU A 119 2.09 -0.12 9.49
CA LEU A 119 0.74 -0.59 9.18
C LEU A 119 0.06 -1.13 10.45
N ASN A 120 0.75 -2.03 11.16
CA ASN A 120 0.22 -2.64 12.38
C ASN A 120 0.05 -1.63 13.53
N ALA A 121 0.88 -0.59 13.61
CA ALA A 121 0.71 0.48 14.58
C ALA A 121 -0.58 1.27 14.34
N ILE A 122 -0.82 1.65 13.09
CA ILE A 122 -2.02 2.39 12.68
C ILE A 122 -3.28 1.56 12.89
N LEU A 123 -3.27 0.28 12.47
CA LEU A 123 -4.41 -0.61 12.67
C LEU A 123 -4.71 -0.83 14.15
N GLY A 124 -3.68 -1.02 14.98
CA GLY A 124 -3.84 -1.15 16.43
C GLY A 124 -4.51 0.08 17.04
N ASP A 125 -4.07 1.28 16.66
CA ASP A 125 -4.64 2.53 17.15
C ASP A 125 -6.12 2.70 16.72
N LEU A 126 -6.43 2.42 15.45
CA LEU A 126 -7.81 2.46 14.94
C LEU A 126 -8.74 1.44 15.64
N LEU A 127 -8.24 0.24 15.93
CA LEU A 127 -8.97 -0.82 16.63
C LEU A 127 -9.23 -0.46 18.09
N GLU A 128 -8.24 0.11 18.77
CA GLU A 128 -8.29 0.38 20.20
C GLU A 128 -9.06 1.67 20.53
N PHE A 129 -8.87 2.73 19.73
CA PHE A 129 -9.32 4.08 20.10
C PHE A 129 -10.38 4.67 19.17
N GLU A 130 -10.46 4.23 17.91
CA GLU A 130 -11.35 4.85 16.91
C GLU A 130 -12.59 4.00 16.56
N GLY A 131 -12.75 2.83 17.18
CA GLY A 131 -13.94 2.01 17.04
C GLY A 131 -13.96 1.09 15.81
N LEU A 132 -12.80 0.86 15.19
CA LEU A 132 -12.67 -0.08 14.07
C LEU A 132 -13.02 -1.52 14.49
N ASN A 133 -12.87 -1.85 15.77
CA ASN A 133 -13.28 -3.14 16.35
C ASN A 133 -14.79 -3.42 16.27
N MET A 134 -15.62 -2.42 15.92
CA MET A 134 -17.07 -2.57 15.70
C MET A 134 -17.44 -2.53 14.20
N ALA A 135 -16.47 -2.58 13.30
CA ALA A 135 -16.72 -2.38 11.89
C ALA A 135 -17.65 -3.44 11.28
N THR A 136 -18.63 -3.00 10.50
CA THR A 136 -19.56 -3.88 9.77
C THR A 136 -19.16 -4.05 8.32
N GLU A 137 -18.63 -2.98 7.71
CA GLU A 137 -18.18 -2.94 6.31
C GLU A 137 -16.88 -2.15 6.22
N VAL A 138 -15.88 -2.68 5.52
CA VAL A 138 -14.59 -2.02 5.31
C VAL A 138 -14.18 -2.14 3.84
N ILE A 139 -13.92 -1.01 3.20
CA ILE A 139 -13.22 -0.94 1.92
C ILE A 139 -11.76 -0.65 2.24
N ILE A 140 -10.84 -1.51 1.78
CA ILE A 140 -9.40 -1.29 1.89
C ILE A 140 -8.91 -0.90 0.51
N GLY A 141 -8.69 0.38 0.27
CA GLY A 141 -8.18 0.86 -1.01
C GLY A 141 -6.83 1.53 -0.90
N GLY A 142 -6.24 1.80 -2.05
CA GLY A 142 -5.00 2.56 -2.18
C GLY A 142 -4.64 2.74 -3.63
N ASP A 143 -3.83 3.75 -3.92
CA ASP A 143 -3.41 4.11 -5.28
C ASP A 143 -1.93 3.81 -5.52
N SER A 144 -1.55 3.43 -6.75
CA SER A 144 -0.14 3.27 -7.12
C SER A 144 0.60 2.30 -6.17
N ALA A 145 1.65 2.74 -5.48
CA ALA A 145 2.35 1.94 -4.46
C ALA A 145 1.44 1.51 -3.27
N GLY A 146 0.41 2.30 -2.95
CA GLY A 146 -0.65 1.95 -2.00
C GLY A 146 -1.67 0.98 -2.59
N GLY A 147 -1.86 0.99 -3.91
CA GLY A 147 -2.61 -0.04 -4.64
C GLY A 147 -1.89 -1.39 -4.61
N LEU A 148 -0.56 -1.40 -4.79
CA LEU A 148 0.26 -2.60 -4.57
C LEU A 148 0.16 -3.07 -3.12
N ALA A 149 0.26 -2.14 -2.16
CA ALA A 149 0.07 -2.46 -0.74
C ALA A 149 -1.32 -3.06 -0.47
N THR A 150 -2.36 -2.62 -1.19
CA THR A 150 -3.71 -3.20 -1.08
C THR A 150 -3.73 -4.67 -1.52
N TRP A 151 -3.06 -5.04 -2.61
CA TRP A 151 -2.88 -6.45 -2.99
C TRP A 151 -2.19 -7.27 -1.89
N ILE A 152 -1.14 -6.71 -1.29
CA ILE A 152 -0.31 -7.42 -0.32
C ILE A 152 -1.00 -7.57 1.04
N HIS A 153 -1.68 -6.54 1.52
CA HIS A 153 -2.09 -6.41 2.92
C HIS A 153 -3.58 -6.62 3.20
N THR A 154 -4.44 -6.72 2.18
CA THR A 154 -5.91 -6.83 2.39
C THR A 154 -6.27 -7.99 3.32
N ASP A 155 -5.74 -9.19 3.10
CA ASP A 155 -6.03 -10.36 3.94
C ASP A 155 -5.44 -10.24 5.34
N HIS A 156 -4.28 -9.57 5.47
CA HIS A 156 -3.69 -9.26 6.77
C HIS A 156 -4.58 -8.34 7.59
N ILE A 157 -5.10 -7.26 6.99
CA ILE A 157 -6.03 -6.33 7.64
C ILE A 157 -7.35 -7.05 7.96
N ARG A 158 -7.89 -7.85 7.02
CA ARG A 158 -9.12 -8.63 7.22
C ARG A 158 -9.07 -9.52 8.45
N ARG A 159 -7.91 -10.14 8.73
CA ARG A 159 -7.71 -11.02 9.90
C ARG A 159 -7.72 -10.27 11.24
N GLN A 160 -7.50 -8.95 11.23
CA GLN A 160 -7.55 -8.12 12.45
C GLN A 160 -8.95 -7.58 12.76
N LEU A 161 -9.86 -7.62 11.79
CA LEU A 161 -11.24 -7.15 11.93
C LEU A 161 -12.15 -8.25 12.50
N PRO A 162 -13.32 -7.89 13.06
CA PRO A 162 -14.31 -8.87 13.49
C PRO A 162 -14.61 -9.92 12.40
N PRO A 163 -14.78 -11.20 12.75
CA PRO A 163 -15.07 -12.25 11.77
C PRO A 163 -16.32 -11.98 10.92
N THR A 164 -17.27 -11.22 11.43
CA THR A 164 -18.53 -10.83 10.76
C THR A 164 -18.39 -9.63 9.82
N THR A 165 -17.28 -8.90 9.86
CA THR A 165 -17.05 -7.72 9.03
C THR A 165 -16.95 -8.11 7.56
N LYS A 166 -17.71 -7.42 6.70
CA LYS A 166 -17.58 -7.53 5.25
C LYS A 166 -16.41 -6.67 4.80
N VAL A 167 -15.49 -7.24 4.04
CA VAL A 167 -14.29 -6.54 3.58
C VAL A 167 -14.12 -6.75 2.08
N VAL A 168 -13.73 -5.69 1.40
CA VAL A 168 -13.32 -5.72 -0.01
C VAL A 168 -12.01 -4.94 -0.15
N GLY A 169 -11.04 -5.51 -0.87
CA GLY A 169 -9.85 -4.79 -1.30
C GLY A 169 -10.15 -4.03 -2.60
N LEU A 170 -9.68 -2.79 -2.73
CA LEU A 170 -9.85 -1.93 -3.90
C LEU A 170 -8.49 -1.36 -4.32
N PRO A 171 -7.61 -2.18 -4.92
CA PRO A 171 -6.34 -1.68 -5.44
C PRO A 171 -6.61 -0.84 -6.70
N ASP A 172 -6.22 0.44 -6.67
CA ASP A 172 -6.27 1.37 -7.80
C ASP A 172 -4.87 1.58 -8.38
N SER A 173 -4.68 1.28 -9.66
CA SER A 173 -3.38 1.39 -10.35
C SER A 173 -2.23 0.70 -9.59
N GLY A 174 -2.51 -0.43 -8.93
CA GLY A 174 -1.59 -1.17 -8.06
C GLY A 174 -1.04 -2.47 -8.63
N PHE A 175 -1.47 -2.87 -9.83
CA PHE A 175 -1.08 -4.12 -10.48
C PHE A 175 -0.05 -3.84 -11.58
N PHE A 176 1.23 -3.83 -11.19
CA PHE A 176 2.35 -3.66 -12.10
C PHE A 176 2.86 -5.01 -12.59
N LEU A 177 3.15 -5.11 -13.88
CA LEU A 177 3.81 -6.28 -14.46
C LEU A 177 5.28 -6.30 -14.05
N ASP A 178 5.71 -7.45 -13.57
CA ASP A 178 7.10 -7.74 -13.25
C ASP A 178 7.95 -7.73 -14.53
N TYR A 179 8.70 -6.64 -14.75
CA TYR A 179 9.42 -6.40 -15.99
C TYR A 179 10.60 -5.43 -15.84
N GLY A 180 11.73 -5.76 -16.47
CA GLY A 180 12.88 -4.86 -16.58
C GLY A 180 13.42 -4.44 -15.22
N HIS A 181 13.82 -3.16 -15.10
CA HIS A 181 14.39 -2.62 -13.85
C HIS A 181 13.41 -2.69 -12.67
N TYR A 182 12.09 -2.70 -12.90
CA TYR A 182 11.10 -2.83 -11.83
C TYR A 182 11.26 -4.15 -11.06
N HIS A 183 11.70 -5.22 -11.74
CA HIS A 183 12.04 -6.49 -11.10
C HIS A 183 13.16 -6.30 -10.07
N ASP A 184 14.28 -5.75 -10.53
CA ASP A 184 15.48 -5.57 -9.71
C ASP A 184 15.23 -4.59 -8.56
N ASP A 185 14.48 -3.52 -8.83
CA ASP A 185 14.09 -2.50 -7.87
C ASP A 185 13.27 -3.07 -6.71
N LEU A 186 12.22 -3.84 -6.99
CA LEU A 186 11.40 -4.43 -5.94
C LEU A 186 12.06 -5.64 -5.26
N ALA A 187 12.91 -6.38 -5.97
CA ALA A 187 13.77 -7.38 -5.34
C ALA A 187 14.73 -6.72 -4.33
N TRP A 188 15.31 -5.56 -4.67
CA TRP A 188 16.11 -4.78 -3.74
C TRP A 188 15.28 -4.33 -2.53
N VAL A 189 14.07 -3.80 -2.73
CA VAL A 189 13.17 -3.42 -1.63
C VAL A 189 12.91 -4.62 -0.73
N TYR A 190 12.60 -5.78 -1.30
CA TYR A 190 12.36 -7.00 -0.55
C TYR A 190 13.53 -7.36 0.37
N HIS A 191 14.74 -7.44 -0.19
CA HIS A 191 15.94 -7.87 0.53
C HIS A 191 16.40 -6.81 1.53
N GLN A 192 16.49 -5.55 1.11
CA GLN A 192 17.02 -4.48 1.95
C GLN A 192 16.09 -4.15 3.12
N MET A 193 14.77 -4.25 2.92
CA MET A 193 13.78 -3.89 3.94
C MET A 193 13.33 -5.07 4.81
N ASN A 194 13.89 -6.27 4.59
CA ASN A 194 13.47 -7.50 5.27
C ASN A 194 11.94 -7.72 5.19
N ALA A 195 11.42 -7.72 3.97
CA ALA A 195 9.99 -7.58 3.72
C ALA A 195 9.17 -8.86 3.99
N THR A 196 9.78 -10.03 4.20
CA THR A 196 9.09 -11.33 4.27
C THR A 196 7.89 -11.35 5.22
N ALA A 197 8.01 -10.73 6.40
CA ALA A 197 6.93 -10.68 7.38
C ALA A 197 5.75 -9.79 6.94
N GLY A 198 6.02 -8.78 6.11
CA GLY A 198 5.02 -7.86 5.56
C GLY A 198 4.48 -8.25 4.19
N LEU A 199 4.80 -9.44 3.68
CA LEU A 199 4.21 -9.96 2.44
C LEU A 199 2.98 -10.86 2.71
N HIS A 200 2.25 -11.21 1.64
CA HIS A 200 1.14 -12.14 1.74
C HIS A 200 1.61 -13.53 2.16
N GLN A 201 1.23 -13.99 3.36
CA GLN A 201 1.85 -15.17 3.97
C GLN A 201 1.55 -16.49 3.22
N ASP A 202 0.40 -16.62 2.55
CA ASP A 202 0.13 -17.81 1.73
C ASP A 202 0.99 -17.82 0.45
N CYS A 203 1.29 -16.64 -0.10
CA CYS A 203 2.23 -16.50 -1.22
C CYS A 203 3.64 -16.86 -0.75
N VAL A 204 4.07 -16.32 0.40
CA VAL A 204 5.38 -16.63 0.99
C VAL A 204 5.52 -18.14 1.22
N ALA A 205 4.50 -18.80 1.76
CA ALA A 205 4.50 -20.24 1.97
C ALA A 205 4.63 -21.03 0.66
N HIS A 206 4.03 -20.55 -0.43
CA HIS A 206 4.15 -21.17 -1.75
C HIS A 206 5.56 -21.05 -2.35
N TYR A 207 6.18 -19.88 -2.26
CA TYR A 207 7.49 -19.62 -2.87
C TYR A 207 8.69 -19.92 -1.97
N ALA A 208 8.49 -20.15 -0.67
CA ALA A 208 9.57 -20.50 0.27
C ALA A 208 10.34 -21.78 -0.13
N PRO A 209 9.71 -22.89 -0.55
CA PRO A 209 10.43 -24.08 -1.02
C PRO A 209 11.26 -23.84 -2.29
N LEU A 210 10.99 -22.76 -3.03
CA LEU A 210 11.67 -22.40 -4.27
C LEU A 210 12.79 -21.36 -4.05
N ASP A 211 12.98 -20.89 -2.81
CA ASP A 211 13.87 -19.77 -2.48
C ASP A 211 13.52 -18.49 -3.28
N GLN A 212 12.24 -18.26 -3.52
CA GLN A 212 11.72 -17.19 -4.38
C GLN A 212 10.67 -16.34 -3.66
N THR A 213 10.73 -16.25 -2.33
CA THR A 213 9.74 -15.50 -1.54
C THR A 213 9.66 -14.01 -1.91
N TYR A 214 10.71 -13.45 -2.50
CA TYR A 214 10.73 -12.10 -3.04
C TYR A 214 9.67 -11.87 -4.13
N MET A 215 9.25 -12.92 -4.85
CA MET A 215 8.20 -12.82 -5.87
C MET A 215 6.87 -12.28 -5.31
N CYS A 216 6.61 -12.51 -4.02
CA CYS A 216 5.39 -12.04 -3.36
C CYS A 216 5.33 -10.52 -3.12
N ILE A 217 6.39 -9.77 -3.43
CA ILE A 217 6.31 -8.30 -3.41
C ILE A 217 5.56 -7.74 -4.62
N PHE A 218 5.45 -8.52 -5.71
CA PHE A 218 4.81 -8.10 -6.94
C PHE A 218 3.35 -8.57 -6.99
N ALA A 219 2.45 -7.71 -7.47
CA ALA A 219 1.03 -8.02 -7.55
C ALA A 219 0.71 -9.30 -8.37
N PRO A 220 1.32 -9.58 -9.54
CA PRO A 220 0.99 -10.77 -10.34
C PRO A 220 1.18 -12.10 -9.61
N TYR A 221 2.12 -12.18 -8.67
CA TYR A 221 2.37 -13.41 -7.92
C TYR A 221 1.64 -13.44 -6.58
N THR A 222 1.28 -12.29 -6.01
CA THR A 222 0.48 -12.21 -4.78
C THR A 222 -1.02 -12.37 -5.03
N ALA A 223 -1.54 -11.81 -6.12
CA ALA A 223 -2.98 -11.80 -6.41
C ALA A 223 -3.66 -13.18 -6.39
N PRO A 224 -3.04 -14.28 -6.89
CA PRO A 224 -3.64 -15.62 -6.81
C PRO A 224 -3.88 -16.14 -5.39
N PHE A 225 -3.26 -15.53 -4.38
CA PHE A 225 -3.36 -15.93 -2.99
C PHE A 225 -4.36 -15.08 -2.18
N CYS A 226 -4.86 -13.98 -2.75
CA CYS A 226 -5.83 -13.13 -2.06
C CYS A 226 -7.17 -13.87 -1.88
N GLN A 227 -7.60 -14.00 -0.62
CA GLN A 227 -8.83 -14.69 -0.23
C GLN A 227 -10.00 -13.71 -0.04
N THR A 228 -9.71 -12.49 0.39
CA THR A 228 -10.71 -11.42 0.49
C THR A 228 -11.13 -10.98 -0.91
N PRO A 229 -12.43 -10.71 -1.16
CA PRO A 229 -12.87 -10.18 -2.45
C PRO A 229 -12.10 -8.92 -2.84
N MET A 230 -11.61 -8.89 -4.08
CA MET A 230 -10.87 -7.76 -4.64
C MET A 230 -11.66 -7.11 -5.77
N PHE A 231 -11.81 -5.79 -5.73
CA PHE A 231 -12.30 -4.96 -6.82
C PHE A 231 -11.12 -4.19 -7.41
N ALA A 232 -10.38 -4.84 -8.31
CA ALA A 232 -9.19 -4.23 -8.91
C ALA A 232 -9.58 -3.18 -9.95
N LEU A 233 -9.11 -1.95 -9.75
CA LEU A 233 -9.20 -0.87 -10.73
C LEU A 233 -7.82 -0.69 -11.35
N GLN A 234 -7.63 -1.18 -12.58
CA GLN A 234 -6.35 -1.10 -13.25
C GLN A 234 -6.52 -0.60 -14.68
N GLY A 235 -5.78 0.45 -15.02
CA GLY A 235 -5.65 0.90 -16.40
C GLY A 235 -4.91 -0.16 -17.22
N ARG A 236 -5.50 -0.57 -18.34
CA ARG A 236 -4.86 -1.50 -19.30
C ARG A 236 -3.49 -0.98 -19.78
N PHE A 237 -3.39 0.33 -19.89
CA PHE A 237 -2.17 1.05 -20.26
C PHE A 237 -1.85 2.05 -19.15
N ASP A 238 -1.53 1.53 -17.98
CA ASP A 238 -1.15 2.35 -16.83
C ASP A 238 0.04 3.25 -17.17
N SER A 239 -0.06 4.53 -16.78
CA SER A 239 0.93 5.53 -17.18
C SER A 239 2.29 5.27 -16.55
N TYR A 240 2.36 4.71 -15.33
CA TYR A 240 3.62 4.36 -14.71
C TYR A 240 4.21 3.09 -15.32
N GLN A 241 3.39 2.06 -15.59
CA GLN A 241 3.86 0.86 -16.30
C GLN A 241 4.46 1.19 -17.67
N THR A 242 3.82 2.06 -18.43
CA THR A 242 4.26 2.42 -19.80
C THR A 242 5.45 3.38 -19.79
N SER A 243 5.37 4.48 -19.05
CA SER A 243 6.41 5.51 -19.07
C SER A 243 7.60 5.20 -18.18
N ALA A 244 7.39 4.69 -16.96
CA ALA A 244 8.47 4.46 -16.01
C ALA A 244 9.07 3.06 -16.20
N ILE A 245 8.25 2.00 -16.18
CA ILE A 245 8.75 0.61 -16.20
C ILE A 245 9.20 0.18 -17.60
N LEU A 246 8.33 0.34 -18.60
CA LEU A 246 8.66 -0.01 -19.99
C LEU A 246 9.59 1.03 -20.65
N GLY A 247 9.47 2.29 -20.26
CA GLY A 247 10.23 3.39 -20.85
C GLY A 247 9.87 3.66 -22.31
N SER A 248 8.61 3.43 -22.70
CA SER A 248 8.18 3.61 -24.10
C SER A 248 6.69 3.89 -24.22
N ASP A 249 6.35 4.81 -25.13
CA ASP A 249 5.00 5.12 -25.61
C ASP A 249 4.69 4.49 -26.98
N ASP A 250 5.63 3.73 -27.55
CA ASP A 250 5.46 3.04 -28.84
C ASP A 250 4.34 1.99 -28.71
N PRO A 251 3.22 2.13 -29.46
CA PRO A 251 2.11 1.18 -29.41
C PRO A 251 2.53 -0.28 -29.70
N ALA A 252 3.55 -0.50 -30.53
CA ALA A 252 4.04 -1.85 -30.83
C ALA A 252 4.67 -2.52 -29.59
N ARG A 253 5.24 -1.73 -28.69
CA ARG A 253 5.79 -2.19 -27.42
C ARG A 253 4.73 -2.21 -26.33
N VAL A 254 3.89 -1.19 -26.23
CA VAL A 254 2.87 -1.03 -25.17
C VAL A 254 1.72 -2.05 -25.29
N ASN A 255 1.23 -2.32 -26.51
CA ASN A 255 0.07 -3.19 -26.72
C ASN A 255 0.27 -4.63 -26.17
N PRO A 256 1.43 -5.29 -26.36
CA PRO A 256 1.74 -6.56 -25.72
C PRO A 256 1.61 -6.55 -24.18
N TYR A 257 2.11 -5.52 -23.48
CA TYR A 257 1.96 -5.42 -22.01
C TYR A 257 0.50 -5.29 -21.61
N GLY A 258 -0.26 -4.44 -22.32
CA GLY A 258 -1.69 -4.29 -22.06
C GLY A 258 -2.50 -5.56 -22.33
N LEU A 259 -1.99 -6.52 -23.13
CA LEU A 259 -2.60 -7.84 -23.30
C LEU A 259 -2.24 -8.79 -22.14
N MET A 260 -1.00 -8.75 -21.64
CA MET A 260 -0.58 -9.58 -20.50
C MET A 260 -1.40 -9.29 -19.24
N LEU A 261 -1.71 -8.02 -18.98
CA LEU A 261 -2.52 -7.64 -17.82
C LEU A 261 -3.92 -8.31 -17.85
N GLN A 262 -4.56 -8.38 -19.02
CA GLN A 262 -5.89 -8.97 -19.16
C GLN A 262 -5.90 -10.49 -18.87
N SER A 263 -4.75 -11.16 -19.01
CA SER A 263 -4.63 -12.58 -18.68
C SER A 263 -4.33 -12.87 -17.20
N GLN A 264 -4.04 -11.84 -16.40
CA GLN A 264 -3.56 -11.97 -15.02
C GLN A 264 -4.54 -11.41 -13.96
N LEU A 265 -5.60 -10.72 -14.38
CA LEU A 265 -6.72 -10.24 -13.56
C LEU A 265 -8.00 -10.99 -13.94
#